data_AF-A0AAW9JVV6-F1
#
_entry.id   AF-A0AAW9JVV6-F1
#
_cell.length_a   1.000
_cell.length_b   1.000
_cell.length_c   1.000
_cell.angle_alpha   90.00
_cell.angle_beta   90.00
_cell.angle_gamma   90.00
#
_symmetry.space_group_name_H-M   'P 1'
#
loop_
_entity.id
_entity.type
_entity.pdbx_description
1 polymer ?
#
loop_
_entity_poly.entity_id
_entity_poly.type
_entity_poly.pdbx_seq_one_letter_code
_entity_poly.pdbx_strand_id
1 'polypeptide(L)'
;MVKINNIYQDKKTKKWFFRVYLGTDIDGKKIQKTKRGYGPQREAKRGYDQYMLTHGFHQTLTSHLSSASQMTFEEFYRMRIRDISSQDVEDWMHELSQTATRNSRKQEEITTLSRNYINRILGHLRIILNRAVKEGLIERNPVDSVPYFPKENKKVEFWDIKEFQNVMAMIPENSIQNQHRKIIYEMLFYIGLRIGELQALSWENVNFEKN
;
A
#
# COMPACT_ATOMS: atom_id res chain seq x y z
N MET A 1 -32.75 -12.96 10.45
CA MET A 1 -31.71 -12.84 9.39
C MET A 1 -31.09 -11.45 9.49
N VAL A 2 -29.76 -11.37 9.59
CA VAL A 2 -29.05 -10.09 9.63
C VAL A 2 -29.21 -9.39 8.29
N LYS A 3 -29.80 -8.18 8.28
CA LYS A 3 -29.86 -7.34 7.08
C LYS A 3 -28.45 -6.84 6.80
N ILE A 4 -27.90 -7.19 5.64
CA ILE A 4 -26.61 -6.70 5.20
C ILE A 4 -26.89 -5.58 4.18
N ASN A 5 -26.35 -4.39 4.44
CA ASN A 5 -26.53 -3.24 3.56
C ASN A 5 -26.10 -3.56 2.12
N ASN A 6 -26.83 -3.02 1.14
CA ASN A 6 -26.60 -3.18 -0.30
C ASN A 6 -26.82 -4.59 -0.88
N ILE A 7 -27.29 -5.55 -0.07
CA ILE A 7 -27.60 -6.93 -0.48
C ILE A 7 -29.09 -7.21 -0.33
N TYR A 8 -29.70 -7.74 -1.39
CA TYR A 8 -31.13 -7.98 -1.50
C TYR A 8 -31.41 -9.40 -1.98
N GLN A 9 -32.59 -9.92 -1.65
CA GLN A 9 -33.06 -11.21 -2.12
C GLN A 9 -34.19 -11.01 -3.12
N ASP A 10 -34.11 -11.70 -4.26
CA ASP A 10 -35.18 -11.71 -5.25
C ASP A 10 -36.32 -12.62 -4.77
N LYS A 11 -37.54 -12.07 -4.69
CA LYS A 11 -38.73 -12.77 -4.18
C LYS A 11 -39.18 -13.93 -5.07
N LYS A 12 -38.85 -13.91 -6.38
CA LYS A 12 -39.27 -14.96 -7.33
C LYS A 12 -38.28 -16.12 -7.42
N THR A 13 -36.99 -15.81 -7.44
CA THR A 13 -35.93 -16.80 -7.66
C THR A 13 -35.24 -17.27 -6.38
N LYS A 14 -35.55 -16.65 -5.23
CA LYS A 14 -34.87 -16.82 -3.93
C LYS A 14 -33.35 -16.57 -3.96
N LYS A 15 -32.80 -16.15 -5.10
CA LYS A 15 -31.38 -15.81 -5.28
C LYS A 15 -31.07 -14.41 -4.74
N TRP A 16 -29.83 -14.21 -4.34
CA TRP A 16 -29.32 -12.95 -3.81
C TRP A 16 -28.69 -12.10 -4.90
N PHE A 17 -28.78 -10.78 -4.72
CA PHE A 17 -28.17 -9.80 -5.59
C PHE A 17 -27.68 -8.61 -4.76
N PHE A 18 -26.73 -7.86 -5.31
CA PHE A 18 -26.29 -6.62 -4.70
C PHE A 18 -26.48 -5.45 -5.66
N ARG A 19 -26.69 -4.27 -5.10
CA ARG A 19 -26.79 -3.01 -5.84
C ARG A 19 -25.71 -2.08 -5.36
N VAL A 20 -24.90 -1.60 -6.30
CA VAL A 20 -23.82 -0.66 -6.07
C VAL A 20 -24.22 0.70 -6.61
N TYR A 21 -23.97 1.73 -5.82
CA TYR A 21 -24.01 3.12 -6.25
C TYR A 21 -22.65 3.53 -6.80
N LEU A 22 -22.60 4.01 -8.05
CA LEU A 22 -21.36 4.40 -8.74
C LEU A 22 -21.22 5.92 -8.87
N GLY A 23 -22.09 6.71 -8.23
CA GLY A 23 -22.08 8.18 -8.32
C GLY A 23 -23.26 8.75 -9.10
N THR A 24 -23.20 10.05 -9.35
CA THR A 24 -24.16 10.83 -10.13
C THR A 24 -23.51 11.30 -11.42
N ASP A 25 -24.24 11.17 -12.52
CA ASP A 25 -23.85 11.74 -13.82
C ASP A 25 -23.83 13.28 -13.77
N ILE A 26 -23.30 13.92 -14.80
CA ILE A 26 -23.19 15.38 -14.94
C ILE A 26 -24.58 16.06 -14.90
N ASP A 27 -25.63 15.31 -15.28
CA ASP A 27 -27.05 15.69 -15.20
C ASP A 27 -27.74 15.33 -13.87
N GLY A 28 -26.98 14.99 -12.82
CA GLY A 28 -27.52 14.70 -11.48
C GLY A 28 -28.27 13.36 -11.35
N LYS A 29 -28.26 12.51 -12.39
CA LYS A 29 -28.92 11.21 -12.38
C LYS A 29 -28.04 10.15 -11.70
N LYS A 30 -28.62 9.43 -10.73
CA LYS A 30 -27.90 8.39 -9.96
C LYS A 30 -27.56 7.19 -10.85
N ILE A 31 -26.28 6.87 -10.98
CA ILE A 31 -25.80 5.70 -11.71
C ILE A 31 -25.66 4.54 -10.72
N GLN A 32 -26.44 3.48 -10.95
CA GLN A 32 -26.43 2.27 -10.13
C GLN A 32 -26.18 1.04 -10.99
N LYS A 33 -25.29 0.14 -10.54
CA LYS A 33 -25.09 -1.18 -11.16
C LYS A 33 -25.61 -2.26 -10.23
N THR A 34 -26.30 -3.24 -10.81
CA THR A 34 -26.87 -4.38 -10.08
C THR A 34 -26.32 -5.67 -10.67
N LYS A 35 -25.68 -6.51 -9.86
CA LYS A 35 -25.33 -7.89 -10.25
C LYS A 35 -26.19 -8.88 -9.49
N ARG A 36 -26.81 -9.82 -10.22
CA ARG A 36 -27.77 -10.81 -9.70
C ARG A 36 -27.25 -12.23 -9.90
N GLY A 37 -27.78 -13.18 -9.13
CA GLY A 37 -27.62 -14.62 -9.40
C GLY A 37 -26.92 -15.43 -8.31
N TYR A 38 -26.60 -14.83 -7.17
CA TYR A 38 -25.88 -15.52 -6.10
C TYR A 38 -26.80 -16.48 -5.34
N GLY A 39 -26.32 -17.68 -5.02
CA GLY A 39 -27.10 -18.68 -4.29
C GLY A 39 -27.30 -18.30 -2.81
N PRO A 40 -26.22 -18.18 -2.01
CA PRO A 40 -26.27 -17.72 -0.63
C PRO A 40 -25.95 -16.23 -0.45
N GLN A 41 -26.52 -15.61 0.59
CA GLN A 41 -26.29 -14.21 0.98
C GLN A 41 -24.80 -13.88 1.18
N ARG A 42 -24.01 -14.84 1.70
CA ARG A 42 -22.57 -14.68 1.93
C ARG A 42 -21.78 -14.55 0.62
N GLU A 43 -22.21 -15.24 -0.43
CA GLU A 43 -21.55 -15.18 -1.74
C GLU A 43 -21.88 -13.86 -2.43
N ALA A 44 -23.11 -13.36 -2.29
CA ALA A 44 -23.47 -12.02 -2.74
C ALA A 44 -22.64 -10.93 -2.04
N LYS A 45 -22.32 -11.11 -0.74
CA LYS A 45 -21.44 -10.20 0.00
C LYS A 45 -20.01 -10.24 -0.52
N ARG A 46 -19.43 -11.43 -0.70
CA ARG A 46 -18.08 -11.55 -1.28
C ARG A 46 -18.00 -10.96 -2.69
N GLY A 47 -19.03 -11.18 -3.51
CA GLY A 47 -19.14 -10.58 -4.83
C GLY A 47 -19.23 -9.06 -4.80
N TYR A 48 -19.96 -8.50 -3.82
CA TYR A 48 -20.00 -7.06 -3.57
C TYR A 48 -18.63 -6.53 -3.15
N ASP A 49 -17.99 -7.16 -2.16
CA ASP A 49 -16.67 -6.75 -1.64
C ASP A 49 -15.60 -6.80 -2.75
N GLN A 50 -15.60 -7.86 -3.56
CA GLN A 50 -14.72 -7.98 -4.73
C GLN A 50 -15.03 -6.89 -5.77
N TYR A 51 -16.31 -6.63 -6.06
CA TYR A 51 -16.70 -5.60 -7.01
C TYR A 51 -16.28 -4.19 -6.57
N MET A 52 -16.37 -3.88 -5.27
CA MET A 52 -15.87 -2.65 -4.66
C MET A 52 -14.35 -2.51 -4.81
N LEU A 53 -13.62 -3.60 -4.59
CA LEU A 53 -12.15 -3.62 -4.71
C LEU A 53 -11.68 -3.43 -6.16
N THR A 54 -12.37 -4.04 -7.13
CA THR A 54 -11.97 -3.98 -8.55
C THR A 54 -12.38 -2.67 -9.22
N HIS A 55 -13.52 -2.08 -8.85
CA HIS A 55 -14.06 -0.88 -9.50
C HIS A 55 -13.77 0.42 -8.72
N GLY A 56 -12.86 0.40 -7.75
CA GLY A 56 -12.21 1.61 -7.23
C GLY A 56 -13.11 2.60 -6.48
N PHE A 57 -14.22 2.17 -5.91
CA PHE A 57 -15.00 3.01 -4.99
C PHE A 57 -14.72 2.61 -3.54
N HIS A 58 -13.67 3.21 -2.96
CA HIS A 58 -13.37 3.11 -1.53
C HIS A 58 -14.33 4.00 -0.72
N GLN A 59 -15.65 3.75 -0.83
CA GLN A 59 -16.62 4.43 0.02
C GLN A 59 -16.63 3.75 1.39
N THR A 60 -15.62 4.04 2.21
CA THR A 60 -15.64 3.81 3.67
C THR A 60 -14.62 4.65 4.45
N LEU A 61 -14.05 5.69 3.82
CA LEU A 61 -13.41 6.82 4.51
C LEU A 61 -13.90 8.17 3.96
N THR A 62 -14.31 8.21 2.69
CA THR A 62 -14.77 9.42 2.01
C THR A 62 -16.17 9.91 2.36
N SER A 63 -16.99 9.15 3.10
CA SER A 63 -18.32 9.64 3.53
C SER A 63 -18.29 10.50 4.79
N HIS A 64 -17.14 10.61 5.47
CA HIS A 64 -16.91 11.60 6.54
C HIS A 64 -16.10 12.80 6.09
N LEU A 65 -15.51 12.76 4.88
CA LEU A 65 -14.84 13.89 4.26
C LEU A 65 -15.90 14.80 3.63
N SER A 66 -16.62 15.48 4.52
CA SER A 66 -17.37 16.68 4.22
C SER A 66 -16.51 17.64 3.38
N SER A 67 -17.16 18.26 2.41
CA SER A 67 -16.64 19.24 1.44
C SER A 67 -16.13 20.54 2.10
N ALA A 68 -15.20 20.45 3.05
CA ALA A 68 -14.66 21.59 3.79
C ALA A 68 -13.14 21.44 3.93
N SER A 69 -12.40 22.24 3.14
CA SER A 69 -10.95 22.45 3.16
C SER A 69 -10.06 21.21 2.95
N GLN A 70 -9.44 21.11 1.77
CA GLN A 70 -8.35 20.15 1.55
C GLN A 70 -7.07 20.74 2.13
N MET A 71 -6.61 20.22 3.27
CA MET A 71 -5.31 20.57 3.88
C MET A 71 -4.18 20.33 2.87
N THR A 72 -3.47 21.39 2.46
CA THR A 72 -2.27 21.27 1.63
C THR A 72 -1.04 20.98 2.49
N PHE A 73 0.01 20.39 1.89
CA PHE A 73 1.29 20.24 2.59
C PHE A 73 1.85 21.58 3.08
N GLU A 74 1.68 22.66 2.33
CA GLU A 74 2.18 23.98 2.71
C GLU A 74 1.45 24.54 3.95
N GLU A 75 0.14 24.36 4.01
CA GLU A 75 -0.66 24.74 5.19
C GLU A 75 -0.24 23.92 6.40
N PHE A 76 -0.18 22.59 6.26
CA PHE A 76 0.25 21.68 7.33
C PHE A 76 1.66 22.01 7.83
N TYR A 77 2.60 22.28 6.92
CA TYR A 77 3.99 22.61 7.25
C TYR A 77 4.13 23.93 8.02
N ARG A 78 3.23 24.90 7.78
CA ARG A 78 3.22 26.19 8.48
C ARG A 78 2.52 26.15 9.83
N MET A 79 1.83 25.06 10.16
CA MET A 79 1.16 24.91 11.46
C MET A 79 2.17 24.85 12.60
N ARG A 80 1.82 25.46 13.72
CA ARG A 80 2.60 25.27 14.95
C ARG A 80 2.34 23.88 15.48
N ILE A 81 3.37 23.22 16.00
CA ILE A 81 3.31 21.85 16.53
C ILE A 81 2.18 21.68 17.58
N ARG A 82 1.91 22.73 18.36
CA ARG A 82 0.83 22.75 19.39
C ARG A 82 -0.58 22.74 18.82
N ASP A 83 -0.75 23.25 17.61
CA ASP A 83 -2.05 23.45 16.98
C ASP A 83 -2.42 22.27 16.07
N ILE A 84 -1.49 21.33 15.84
CA ILE A 84 -1.73 20.14 15.01
C ILE A 84 -2.72 19.22 15.72
N SER A 85 -3.88 19.00 15.10
CA SER A 85 -4.87 18.03 15.51
C SER A 85 -4.75 16.71 14.74
N SER A 86 -5.42 15.67 15.21
CA SER A 86 -5.49 14.39 14.49
C SER A 86 -6.20 14.52 13.13
N GLN A 87 -7.17 15.44 13.01
CA GLN A 87 -7.87 15.69 11.75
C GLN A 87 -6.93 16.31 10.71
N ASP A 88 -6.08 17.26 11.10
CA ASP A 88 -5.11 17.88 10.18
C ASP A 88 -4.14 16.85 9.61
N VAL A 89 -3.74 15.87 10.43
CA VAL A 89 -2.89 14.76 10.00
C VAL A 89 -3.63 13.84 9.02
N GLU A 90 -4.91 13.55 9.25
CA GLU A 90 -5.74 12.75 8.33
C GLU A 90 -5.96 13.47 6.99
N ASP A 91 -6.25 14.76 7.03
CA ASP A 91 -6.45 15.58 5.83
C ASP A 91 -5.15 15.69 5.03
N TRP A 92 -4.01 15.86 5.71
CA TRP A 92 -2.71 15.82 5.06
C TRP A 92 -2.37 14.44 4.48
N MET A 93 -2.69 13.35 5.17
CA MET A 93 -2.54 11.99 4.64
C MET A 93 -3.38 11.76 3.38
N HIS A 94 -4.57 12.37 3.32
CA HIS A 94 -5.41 12.34 2.14
C HIS A 94 -4.78 13.12 0.98
N GLU A 95 -4.23 14.31 1.22
CA GLU A 95 -3.44 15.06 0.20
C GLU A 95 -2.27 14.23 -0.32
N LEU A 96 -1.47 13.62 0.57
CA LEU A 96 -0.35 12.74 0.20
C LEU A 96 -0.79 11.56 -0.68
N SER A 97 -2.00 11.05 -0.49
CA SER A 97 -2.54 9.95 -1.31
C SER A 97 -2.88 10.37 -2.74
N GLN A 98 -3.06 11.68 -2.97
CA GLN A 98 -3.35 12.28 -4.26
C GLN A 98 -2.11 12.89 -4.91
N THR A 99 -1.04 13.15 -4.14
CA THR A 99 0.21 13.71 -4.67
C THR A 99 0.79 12.83 -5.77
N ALA A 100 0.95 13.42 -6.95
CA ALA A 100 1.58 12.79 -8.09
C ALA A 100 3.07 12.58 -7.84
N THR A 101 3.55 11.36 -8.06
CA THR A 101 4.95 11.01 -8.07
C THR A 101 5.39 10.57 -9.47
N ARG A 102 6.56 11.05 -9.88
CA ARG A 102 7.23 10.58 -11.10
C ARG A 102 8.26 9.53 -10.71
N ASN A 103 8.03 8.30 -11.13
CA ASN A 103 9.05 7.27 -11.03
C ASN A 103 10.03 7.44 -12.19
N SER A 104 11.30 7.71 -11.90
CA SER A 104 12.34 7.87 -12.93
C SER A 104 12.46 6.68 -13.90
N ARG A 105 11.95 5.50 -13.51
CA ARG A 105 11.98 4.27 -14.32
C ARG A 105 10.70 4.01 -15.14
N LYS A 106 9.62 4.76 -14.89
CA LYS A 106 8.34 4.65 -15.61
C LYS A 106 7.89 6.05 -16.00
N GLN A 107 8.45 6.58 -17.09
CA GLN A 107 8.24 7.95 -17.54
C GLN A 107 6.80 8.23 -18.01
N GLU A 108 6.02 7.20 -18.35
CA GLU A 108 4.73 7.36 -19.06
C GLU A 108 3.49 7.38 -18.15
N GLU A 109 3.58 6.94 -16.89
CA GLU A 109 2.43 6.93 -15.97
C GLU A 109 2.66 7.86 -14.78
N ILE A 110 1.78 8.86 -14.63
CA ILE A 110 1.65 9.60 -13.38
C ILE A 110 1.03 8.65 -12.36
N THR A 111 1.83 8.27 -11.36
CA THR A 111 1.38 7.43 -10.25
C THR A 111 1.28 8.27 -8.99
N THR A 112 0.46 7.87 -8.01
CA THR A 112 0.44 8.53 -6.70
C THR A 112 1.39 7.84 -5.72
N LEU A 113 1.65 8.47 -4.57
CA LEU A 113 2.47 7.87 -3.52
C LEU A 113 1.87 6.54 -3.03
N SER A 114 2.72 5.54 -2.87
CA SER A 114 2.27 4.25 -2.34
C SER A 114 1.81 4.37 -0.89
N ARG A 115 0.76 3.63 -0.50
CA ARG A 115 0.25 3.58 0.88
C ARG A 115 1.32 3.26 1.92
N ASN A 116 2.24 2.35 1.57
CA ASN A 116 3.37 1.97 2.44
C ASN A 116 4.33 3.15 2.66
N TYR A 117 4.53 3.98 1.64
CA TYR A 117 5.36 5.18 1.76
C TYR A 117 4.68 6.23 2.65
N ILE A 118 3.39 6.47 2.48
CA ILE A 118 2.63 7.41 3.34
C ILE A 118 2.62 6.92 4.80
N ASN A 119 2.43 5.62 5.03
CA ASN A 119 2.55 5.03 6.37
C ASN A 119 3.95 5.23 6.98
N ARG A 120 5.01 5.23 6.16
CA ARG A 120 6.37 5.51 6.62
C ARG A 120 6.54 6.98 7.03
N ILE A 121 5.99 7.90 6.24
CA ILE A 121 5.94 9.34 6.59
C ILE A 121 5.21 9.52 7.93
N LEU A 122 4.03 8.92 8.10
CA LEU A 122 3.28 8.96 9.35
C LEU A 122 4.09 8.39 10.53
N GLY A 123 4.82 7.31 10.30
CA GLY A 123 5.73 6.72 11.28
C GLY A 123 6.83 7.69 11.73
N HIS A 124 7.46 8.41 10.79
CA HIS A 124 8.46 9.43 11.13
C HIS A 124 7.83 10.61 11.89
N LEU A 125 6.66 11.09 11.45
CA LEU A 125 5.94 12.17 12.14
C LEU A 125 5.61 11.77 13.59
N ARG A 126 5.16 10.53 13.80
CA ARG A 126 4.90 9.99 15.15
C ARG A 126 6.15 10.05 16.02
N ILE A 127 7.33 9.67 15.50
CA ILE A 127 8.59 9.71 16.24
C ILE A 127 8.95 11.16 16.63
N ILE A 128 8.81 12.10 15.69
CA ILE A 128 9.11 13.52 15.92
C ILE A 128 8.19 14.10 16.99
N LEU A 129 6.88 13.85 16.90
CA LEU A 129 5.91 14.39 17.86
C LEU A 129 5.98 13.70 19.22
N ASN A 130 6.37 12.41 19.28
CA ASN A 130 6.70 11.76 20.55
C ASN A 130 7.88 12.43 21.25
N ARG A 131 8.88 12.90 20.50
CA ARG A 131 9.97 13.69 21.06
C ARG A 131 9.46 15.03 21.60
N ALA A 132 8.56 15.71 20.87
CA ALA A 132 7.95 16.96 21.32
C ALA A 132 7.11 16.79 22.61
N VAL A 133 6.39 15.67 22.76
CA VAL A 133 5.70 15.31 24.02
C VAL A 133 6.73 15.14 25.15
N LYS A 134 7.81 14.40 24.92
CA LYS A 134 8.87 14.16 25.92
C LYS A 134 9.55 15.46 26.38
N GLU A 135 9.64 16.46 25.51
CA GLU A 135 10.19 17.78 25.81
C GLU A 135 9.16 18.76 26.41
N GLY A 136 7.90 18.33 26.58
CA GLY A 136 6.83 19.16 27.14
C GLY A 136 6.35 20.27 26.19
N LEU A 137 6.62 20.16 24.89
CA LEU A 137 6.17 21.14 23.89
C LEU A 137 4.67 20.99 23.58
N ILE A 138 4.18 19.76 23.65
CA ILE A 138 2.78 19.34 23.45
C ILE A 138 2.39 18.30 24.51
N GLU A 139 1.12 18.25 24.87
CA GLU A 139 0.63 17.32 25.90
C GLU A 139 0.44 15.89 25.39
N ARG A 140 -0.01 15.74 24.14
CA ARG A 140 -0.30 14.45 23.51
C ARG A 140 0.12 14.44 22.05
N ASN A 141 0.44 13.27 21.52
CA ASN A 141 0.78 13.12 20.11
C ASN A 141 -0.51 13.03 19.27
N PRO A 142 -0.76 13.98 18.33
CA PRO A 142 -1.95 13.95 17.49
C PRO A 142 -2.00 12.75 16.52
N VAL A 143 -0.86 12.11 16.25
CA VAL A 143 -0.74 10.96 15.33
C VAL A 143 -1.19 9.64 15.96
N ASP A 144 -1.34 9.57 17.29
CA ASP A 144 -1.69 8.32 17.95
C ASP A 144 -3.12 7.87 17.65
N SER A 145 -4.03 8.82 17.42
CA SER A 145 -5.42 8.55 17.04
C SER A 145 -5.60 8.24 15.55
N VAL A 146 -4.57 8.47 14.73
CA VAL A 146 -4.66 8.36 13.27
C VAL A 146 -4.34 6.93 12.82
N PRO A 147 -5.25 6.26 12.08
CA PRO A 147 -5.01 4.91 11.61
C PRO A 147 -4.02 4.89 10.43
N TYR A 148 -3.17 3.86 10.41
CA TYR A 148 -2.35 3.56 9.22
C TYR A 148 -3.23 3.05 8.08
N PHE A 149 -2.82 3.34 6.84
CA PHE A 149 -3.40 2.69 5.67
C PHE A 149 -3.17 1.16 5.74
N PRO A 150 -4.12 0.34 5.23
CA PRO A 150 -3.95 -1.10 5.15
C PRO A 150 -2.68 -1.48 4.40
N LYS A 151 -1.85 -2.33 5.03
CA LYS A 151 -0.65 -2.87 4.39
C LYS A 151 -1.05 -3.93 3.38
N GLU A 152 -0.62 -3.75 2.15
CA GLU A 152 -0.72 -4.78 1.12
C GLU A 152 0.52 -5.66 1.19
N ASN A 153 0.36 -6.88 1.68
CA ASN A 153 1.40 -7.90 1.63
C ASN A 153 1.50 -8.41 0.19
N LYS A 154 2.38 -7.79 -0.60
CA LYS A 154 2.70 -8.29 -1.93
C LYS A 154 3.41 -9.62 -1.79
N LYS A 155 2.90 -10.64 -2.47
CA LYS A 155 3.64 -11.90 -2.62
C LYS A 155 4.90 -11.59 -3.41
N VAL A 156 6.05 -11.90 -2.82
CA VAL A 156 7.34 -11.80 -3.50
C VAL A 156 7.52 -13.08 -4.29
N GLU A 157 7.64 -12.95 -5.61
CA GLU A 157 8.03 -14.07 -6.46
C GLU A 157 9.52 -14.37 -6.23
N PHE A 158 9.86 -15.65 -6.18
CA PHE A 158 11.22 -16.13 -5.93
C PHE A 158 11.57 -17.18 -6.98
N TRP A 159 12.86 -17.34 -7.25
CA TRP A 159 13.36 -18.34 -8.19
C TRP A 159 13.42 -19.72 -7.56
N ASP A 160 12.92 -20.72 -8.27
CA ASP A 160 13.30 -22.11 -8.02
C ASP A 160 14.74 -22.37 -8.50
N ILE A 161 15.38 -23.44 -8.01
CA ILE A 161 16.75 -23.83 -8.36
C ILE A 161 16.92 -23.93 -9.88
N LYS A 162 15.93 -24.48 -10.59
CA LYS A 162 15.96 -24.60 -12.06
C LYS A 162 15.89 -23.23 -12.75
N GLU A 163 15.04 -22.34 -12.26
CA GLU A 163 14.91 -20.99 -12.81
C GLU A 163 16.18 -20.19 -12.57
N PHE A 164 16.77 -20.30 -11.37
CA PHE A 164 18.04 -19.70 -11.03
C PHE A 164 19.15 -20.17 -11.97
N GLN A 165 19.29 -21.49 -12.18
CA GLN A 165 20.26 -22.06 -13.13
C GLN A 165 20.08 -21.52 -14.55
N ASN A 166 18.83 -21.39 -15.02
CA ASN A 166 18.55 -20.80 -16.33
C ASN A 166 18.97 -19.32 -16.41
N VAL A 167 18.71 -18.53 -15.36
CA VAL A 167 19.18 -17.14 -15.29
C VAL A 167 20.70 -17.07 -15.32
N MET A 168 21.38 -17.94 -14.56
CA MET A 168 22.84 -17.98 -14.49
C MET A 168 23.49 -18.38 -15.82
N ALA A 169 22.85 -19.27 -16.59
CA ALA A 169 23.31 -19.66 -17.93
C ALA A 169 23.20 -18.53 -18.96
N MET A 170 22.27 -17.58 -18.76
CA MET A 170 22.08 -16.43 -19.66
C MET A 170 23.15 -15.35 -19.50
N ILE A 171 23.92 -15.37 -18.40
CA ILE A 171 24.97 -14.37 -18.12
C ILE A 171 26.24 -14.74 -18.91
N PRO A 172 26.68 -13.94 -19.89
CA PRO A 172 27.85 -14.25 -20.71
C PRO A 172 29.17 -14.14 -19.93
N GLU A 173 30.10 -15.08 -20.10
CA GLU A 173 31.38 -15.10 -19.36
C GLU A 173 32.48 -14.22 -19.97
N ASN A 174 32.12 -13.37 -20.92
CA ASN A 174 33.03 -12.56 -21.73
C ASN A 174 33.63 -11.33 -21.00
N SER A 175 33.22 -11.06 -19.76
CA SER A 175 33.71 -9.90 -19.00
C SER A 175 33.88 -10.21 -17.52
N ILE A 176 34.86 -9.56 -16.90
CA ILE A 176 35.12 -9.64 -15.45
C ILE A 176 33.88 -9.19 -14.68
N GLN A 177 33.14 -8.20 -15.18
CA GLN A 177 31.92 -7.70 -14.55
C GLN A 177 30.82 -8.77 -14.52
N ASN A 178 30.69 -9.57 -15.58
CA ASN A 178 29.72 -10.66 -15.62
C ASN A 178 30.11 -11.83 -14.72
N GLN A 179 31.40 -12.18 -14.66
CA GLN A 179 31.91 -13.19 -13.72
C GLN A 179 31.64 -12.77 -12.27
N HIS A 180 31.92 -11.50 -11.94
CA HIS A 180 31.61 -10.94 -10.62
C HIS A 180 30.11 -10.96 -10.30
N ARG A 181 29.24 -10.68 -11.27
CA ARG A 181 27.78 -10.78 -11.10
C ARG A 181 27.33 -12.22 -10.83
N LYS A 182 27.91 -13.21 -11.51
CA LYS A 182 27.60 -14.63 -11.26
C LYS A 182 27.92 -15.01 -9.82
N ILE A 183 29.12 -14.69 -9.34
CA ILE A 183 29.55 -14.96 -7.96
C ILE A 183 28.59 -14.31 -6.96
N ILE A 184 28.22 -13.03 -7.18
CA ILE A 184 27.25 -12.34 -6.31
C ILE A 184 25.92 -13.09 -6.26
N TYR A 185 25.36 -13.46 -7.41
CA TYR A 185 24.08 -14.14 -7.46
C TYR A 185 24.13 -15.53 -6.80
N GLU A 186 25.21 -16.28 -6.98
CA GLU A 186 25.42 -17.58 -6.33
C GLU A 186 25.52 -17.44 -4.81
N MET A 187 26.31 -16.48 -4.32
CA MET A 187 26.45 -16.23 -2.89
C MET A 187 25.12 -15.82 -2.25
N LEU A 188 24.36 -14.95 -2.91
CA LEU A 188 23.03 -14.54 -2.41
C LEU A 188 22.03 -15.69 -2.44
N PHE A 189 22.05 -16.53 -3.48
CA PHE A 189 21.09 -17.62 -3.64
C PHE A 189 21.38 -18.80 -2.71
N TYR A 190 22.63 -19.26 -2.63
CA TYR A 190 22.99 -20.47 -1.87
C TYR A 190 23.23 -20.22 -0.39
N ILE A 191 23.82 -19.08 -0.01
CA ILE A 191 24.17 -18.78 1.39
C ILE A 191 23.06 -17.97 2.06
N GLY A 192 22.24 -17.25 1.29
CA GLY A 192 21.15 -16.44 1.83
C GLY A 192 21.61 -15.17 2.56
N LEU A 193 22.81 -14.67 2.25
CA LEU A 193 23.34 -13.44 2.82
C LEU A 193 22.49 -12.23 2.40
N ARG A 194 22.34 -11.25 3.29
CA ARG A 194 21.84 -9.94 2.88
C ARG A 194 22.88 -9.25 2.00
N ILE A 195 22.42 -8.44 1.03
CA ILE A 195 23.32 -7.73 0.10
C ILE A 195 24.39 -6.89 0.83
N GLY A 196 24.05 -6.30 1.97
CA GLY A 196 25.02 -5.54 2.78
C GLY A 196 26.05 -6.41 3.50
N GLU A 197 25.67 -7.63 3.89
CA GLU A 197 26.59 -8.61 4.51
C GLU A 197 27.58 -9.12 3.45
N LEU A 198 27.09 -9.41 2.24
CA LEU A 198 27.93 -9.80 1.11
C LEU A 198 28.95 -8.71 0.74
N GLN A 199 28.53 -7.43 0.75
CA GLN A 199 29.43 -6.30 0.47
C GLN A 199 30.52 -6.11 1.53
N ALA A 200 30.25 -6.53 2.77
CA ALA A 200 31.20 -6.43 3.88
C ALA A 200 32.09 -7.67 4.01
N LEU A 201 31.88 -8.71 3.19
CA LEU A 201 32.61 -9.96 3.28
C LEU A 201 34.09 -9.77 2.89
N SER A 202 34.99 -10.12 3.79
CA SER A 202 36.44 -10.12 3.54
C SER A 202 36.99 -11.54 3.47
N TRP A 203 38.20 -11.70 2.95
CA TRP A 203 38.89 -12.98 2.88
C TRP A 203 39.15 -13.60 4.27
N GLU A 204 39.24 -12.78 5.31
CA GLU A 204 39.38 -13.25 6.70
C GLU A 204 38.14 -14.00 7.20
N ASN A 205 36.99 -13.80 6.55
CA ASN A 205 35.74 -14.46 6.90
C ASN A 205 35.56 -15.81 6.19
N VAL A 206 36.48 -16.19 5.30
CA VAL A 206 36.37 -17.41 4.50
C VAL A 206 37.35 -18.46 5.02
N ASN A 207 36.82 -19.57 5.54
CA ASN A 207 37.61 -20.70 6.01
C ASN A 207 37.42 -21.90 5.07
N PHE A 208 38.46 -22.26 4.33
CA PHE A 208 38.44 -23.39 3.40
C PHE A 208 38.79 -24.75 4.05
N GLU A 209 39.24 -24.76 5.31
CA GLU A 209 39.67 -25.98 6.02
C GLU A 209 38.53 -26.67 6.77
N LYS A 210 37.44 -25.95 7.05
CA LYS A 210 36.22 -26.48 7.68
C LYS A 210 35.04 -26.36 6.72
N ASN A 211 34.85 -27.38 5.89
CA ASN A 211 33.68 -27.53 5.00
C ASN A 211 32.57 -28.34 5.68
#